data_AF-A0A949HP29-F1
#
_entry.id   AF-A0A949HP29-F1
#
_cell.length_a   1.000
_cell.length_b   1.000
_cell.length_c   1.000
_cell.angle_alpha   90.00
_cell.angle_beta   90.00
_cell.angle_gamma   90.00
#
_symmetry.space_group_name_H-M   'P 1'
#
loop_
_entity.id
_entity.type
_entity.pdbx_description
1 polymer ?
#
loop_
_entity_poly.entity_id
_entity_poly.type
_entity_poly.pdbx_seq_one_letter_code
_entity_poly.pdbx_strand_id
1 'polypeptide(L)'
;MQILKSLFTCIALCATILTYPQDVLAQPETILQKYCLDCHSSSSKEGGMDLEPALSHKPFDATIVFENIINHRMPPAQADQPTLSEQTMLLDWLAANSVSPKINSYRRVSRHEFVHSLSDLLGVPVDLANEIPEDRGTYSFDSDRRIMLSGEQLRAYFRGADEMLEAALPKNGFPQQFRWTTRSIKDSHETYNIYVRDFENGILFSWTRANNGNSYSYFYDHFEPPSRGLYQLSF
;
A
#
# COMPACT_ATOMS: atom_id res chain seq x y z
N MET A 1 -34.35 -12.57 -97.98
CA MET A 1 -34.67 -11.20 -97.53
C MET A 1 -34.86 -11.27 -96.02
N GLN A 2 -33.95 -10.61 -95.28
CA GLN A 2 -33.93 -10.21 -93.86
C GLN A 2 -34.75 -11.07 -92.87
N ILE A 3 -34.18 -11.67 -91.83
CA ILE A 3 -33.97 -11.05 -90.50
C ILE A 3 -33.27 -12.11 -89.63
N LEU A 4 -32.11 -11.79 -89.00
CA LEU A 4 -31.73 -12.09 -87.59
C LEU A 4 -30.22 -11.81 -87.42
N LYS A 5 -29.87 -10.68 -86.81
CA LYS A 5 -28.55 -10.43 -86.20
C LYS A 5 -28.78 -9.93 -84.78
N SER A 6 -28.55 -10.80 -83.81
CA SER A 6 -28.44 -10.57 -82.37
C SER A 6 -27.52 -11.72 -81.90
N LEU A 7 -26.46 -11.57 -81.11
CA LEU A 7 -26.15 -10.62 -80.05
C LEU A 7 -24.68 -10.17 -80.18
N PHE A 8 -24.44 -8.87 -80.00
CA PHE A 8 -23.11 -8.30 -79.77
C PHE A 8 -23.24 -7.47 -78.49
N THR A 9 -22.78 -8.01 -77.35
CA THR A 9 -22.61 -7.21 -76.12
C THR A 9 -21.60 -7.91 -75.20
N CYS A 10 -20.31 -7.75 -75.52
CA CYS A 10 -19.23 -7.87 -74.55
C CYS A 10 -19.10 -6.51 -73.85
N ILE A 11 -19.70 -6.38 -72.67
CA ILE A 11 -19.45 -5.26 -71.76
C ILE A 11 -18.17 -5.61 -71.00
N ALA A 12 -17.02 -5.14 -71.50
CA ALA A 12 -15.78 -5.11 -70.75
C ALA A 12 -15.76 -3.84 -69.89
N LEU A 13 -16.35 -3.91 -68.70
CA LEU A 13 -16.22 -2.86 -67.70
C LEU A 13 -14.84 -3.04 -67.02
N CYS A 14 -13.89 -2.22 -67.45
CA CYS A 14 -12.57 -2.11 -66.85
C CYS A 14 -12.73 -1.52 -65.44
N ALA A 15 -12.79 -2.38 -64.42
CA ALA A 15 -12.72 -1.99 -63.02
C ALA A 15 -11.25 -1.64 -62.70
N THR A 16 -10.90 -0.37 -62.85
CA THR A 16 -9.69 0.20 -62.28
C THR A 16 -9.84 0.21 -60.76
N ILE A 17 -9.23 -0.78 -60.12
CA ILE A 17 -9.05 -0.80 -58.67
C ILE A 17 -8.11 0.38 -58.35
N LEU A 18 -8.66 1.41 -57.73
CA LEU A 18 -7.88 2.41 -56.99
C LEU A 18 -7.15 1.66 -55.87
N THR A 19 -5.91 1.25 -56.13
CA THR A 19 -4.98 0.86 -55.08
C THR A 19 -4.58 2.13 -54.33
N TYR A 20 -5.32 2.43 -53.26
CA TYR A 20 -4.79 3.28 -52.19
C TYR A 20 -3.47 2.65 -51.73
N PRO A 21 -2.37 3.42 -51.62
CA PRO A 21 -1.19 2.93 -50.95
C PRO A 21 -1.62 2.58 -49.53
N GLN A 22 -1.60 1.29 -49.21
CA GLN A 22 -1.53 0.86 -47.83
C GLN A 22 -0.24 1.48 -47.32
N ASP A 23 -0.36 2.54 -46.51
CA ASP A 23 0.70 2.90 -45.59
C ASP A 23 1.09 1.58 -44.92
N VAL A 24 2.30 1.10 -45.18
CA VAL A 24 2.79 -0.14 -44.62
C VAL A 24 2.83 0.13 -43.12
N LEU A 25 1.76 -0.27 -42.41
CA LEU A 25 1.62 -0.12 -40.97
C LEU A 25 2.92 -0.62 -40.34
N ALA A 26 3.73 0.33 -39.85
CA ALA A 26 5.02 0.03 -39.28
C ALA A 26 4.80 -1.01 -38.18
N GLN A 27 5.47 -2.16 -38.28
CA GLN A 27 5.26 -3.22 -37.29
C GLN A 27 5.71 -2.71 -35.92
N PRO A 28 5.05 -3.08 -34.81
CA PRO A 28 5.40 -2.64 -33.46
C PRO A 28 6.90 -2.82 -33.13
N GLU A 29 7.51 -3.88 -33.64
CA GLU A 29 8.93 -4.19 -33.49
C GLU A 29 9.82 -3.14 -34.18
N THR A 30 9.38 -2.60 -35.32
CA THR A 30 10.08 -1.54 -36.04
C THR A 30 10.00 -0.21 -35.28
N ILE A 31 8.87 0.06 -34.65
CA ILE A 31 8.66 1.23 -33.79
C ILE A 31 9.58 1.13 -32.56
N LEU A 32 9.62 -0.03 -31.90
CA LEU A 32 10.50 -0.30 -30.77
C LEU A 32 11.98 -0.12 -31.15
N GLN A 33 12.40 -0.65 -32.30
CA GLN A 33 13.75 -0.47 -32.83
C GLN A 33 14.12 1.00 -33.00
N LYS A 34 13.22 1.77 -33.63
CA LYS A 34 13.46 3.18 -33.96
C LYS A 34 13.54 4.09 -32.74
N TYR A 35 12.67 3.89 -31.75
CA TYR A 35 12.51 4.86 -30.66
C TYR A 35 13.07 4.39 -29.30
N CYS A 36 13.44 3.12 -29.15
CA CYS A 36 13.85 2.56 -27.85
C CYS A 36 15.24 1.92 -27.82
N LEU A 37 15.65 1.22 -28.88
CA LEU A 37 16.85 0.36 -28.82
C LEU A 37 18.18 1.11 -28.90
N ASP A 38 18.18 2.38 -29.27
CA ASP A 38 19.38 3.22 -29.20
C ASP A 38 19.89 3.38 -27.75
N CYS A 39 18.96 3.44 -26.78
CA CYS A 39 19.25 3.61 -25.35
C CYS A 39 19.00 2.35 -24.48
N HIS A 40 18.18 1.41 -24.96
CA HIS A 40 17.75 0.22 -24.19
C HIS A 40 17.99 -1.09 -24.96
N SER A 41 19.19 -1.27 -25.49
CA SER A 41 19.66 -2.51 -26.13
C SER A 41 20.62 -3.30 -25.24
N SER A 42 21.06 -4.47 -25.69
CA SER A 42 22.06 -5.24 -24.97
C SER A 42 23.41 -4.51 -24.83
N SER A 43 23.73 -3.62 -25.78
CA SER A 43 24.95 -2.81 -25.80
C SER A 43 24.81 -1.48 -25.06
N SER A 44 23.60 -0.91 -25.01
CA SER A 44 23.29 0.35 -24.33
C SER A 44 22.13 0.11 -23.36
N LYS A 45 22.44 0.00 -22.06
CA LYS A 45 21.48 -0.35 -20.98
C LYS A 45 21.17 0.84 -20.09
N GLU A 46 20.72 1.95 -20.67
CA GLU A 46 20.32 3.10 -19.87
C GLU A 46 19.21 2.71 -18.89
N GLY A 47 19.31 3.18 -17.64
CA GLY A 47 18.40 2.79 -16.58
C GLY A 47 18.43 1.30 -16.21
N GLY A 48 19.43 0.53 -16.68
CA GLY A 48 19.53 -0.91 -16.45
C GLY A 48 18.52 -1.74 -17.25
N MET A 49 17.93 -1.17 -18.30
CA MET A 49 16.89 -1.82 -19.11
C MET A 49 17.42 -2.29 -20.46
N ASP A 50 17.00 -3.49 -20.87
CA ASP A 50 17.37 -4.14 -22.14
C ASP A 50 16.08 -4.68 -22.80
N LEU A 51 15.70 -4.06 -23.91
CA LEU A 51 14.47 -4.35 -24.66
C LEU A 51 14.74 -5.19 -25.92
N GLU A 52 15.99 -5.52 -26.23
CA GLU A 52 16.35 -6.32 -27.38
C GLU A 52 15.69 -7.73 -27.37
N PRO A 53 15.53 -8.41 -26.21
CA PRO A 53 14.78 -9.68 -26.14
C PRO A 53 13.32 -9.57 -26.57
N ALA A 54 12.70 -8.39 -26.50
CA ALA A 54 11.31 -8.16 -26.89
C ALA A 54 11.11 -8.39 -28.39
N LEU A 55 12.14 -8.15 -29.22
CA LEU A 55 12.12 -8.43 -30.66
C LEU A 55 12.04 -9.93 -30.98
N SER A 56 12.40 -10.79 -30.03
CA SER A 56 12.36 -12.25 -30.20
C SER A 56 11.02 -12.88 -29.81
N HIS A 57 9.96 -12.06 -29.60
CA HIS A 57 8.66 -12.48 -29.07
C HIS A 57 8.76 -13.30 -27.77
N LYS A 58 9.82 -13.10 -27.00
CA LYS A 58 9.92 -13.71 -25.67
C LYS A 58 9.04 -12.90 -24.72
N PRO A 59 8.22 -13.56 -23.90
CA PRO A 59 7.45 -12.86 -22.87
C PRO A 59 8.41 -12.09 -21.95
N PHE A 60 8.12 -10.82 -21.73
CA PHE A 60 8.83 -9.97 -20.77
C PHE A 60 7.85 -9.11 -19.97
N ASP A 61 8.32 -8.53 -18.88
CA ASP A 61 7.53 -7.58 -18.10
C ASP A 61 7.57 -6.21 -18.80
N ALA A 62 6.48 -5.88 -19.50
CA ALA A 62 6.35 -4.63 -20.23
C ALA A 62 5.80 -3.48 -19.38
N THR A 63 5.52 -3.70 -18.09
CA THR A 63 4.80 -2.75 -17.22
C THR A 63 5.48 -1.39 -17.18
N ILE A 64 6.79 -1.36 -16.92
CA ILE A 64 7.56 -0.10 -16.80
C ILE A 64 7.64 0.62 -18.15
N VAL A 65 7.79 -0.12 -19.25
CA VAL A 65 7.86 0.46 -20.60
C VAL A 65 6.52 1.12 -20.94
N PHE A 66 5.43 0.37 -20.72
CA PHE A 66 4.06 0.85 -20.93
C PHE A 66 3.78 2.11 -20.12
N GLU A 67 4.08 2.09 -18.81
CA GLU A 67 3.89 3.24 -17.92
C GLU A 67 4.66 4.49 -18.38
N ASN A 68 5.91 4.34 -18.81
CA ASN A 68 6.69 5.49 -19.25
C ASN A 68 6.18 6.08 -20.57
N ILE A 69 5.64 5.26 -21.47
CA ILE A 69 5.04 5.72 -22.73
C ILE A 69 3.73 6.48 -22.46
N ILE A 70 2.81 5.92 -21.65
CA ILE A 70 1.52 6.58 -21.37
C ILE A 70 1.67 7.88 -20.58
N ASN A 71 2.74 8.00 -19.78
CA ASN A 71 3.05 9.20 -19.01
C ASN A 71 3.95 10.19 -19.78
N HIS A 72 4.22 9.94 -21.07
CA HIS A 72 5.10 10.77 -21.91
C HIS A 72 6.50 11.01 -21.30
N ARG A 73 7.00 10.04 -20.54
CA ARG A 73 8.35 10.08 -19.96
C ARG A 73 9.40 9.51 -20.91
N MET A 74 8.98 8.56 -21.75
CA MET A 74 9.81 7.95 -22.77
C MET A 74 9.11 8.01 -24.13
N PRO A 75 9.85 8.28 -25.23
CA PRO A 75 11.26 8.70 -25.27
C PRO A 75 11.49 10.08 -24.59
N PRO A 76 12.70 10.42 -24.15
CA PRO A 76 12.98 11.73 -23.54
C PRO A 76 12.76 12.87 -24.56
N ALA A 77 12.51 14.08 -24.08
CA ALA A 77 12.15 15.22 -24.93
C ALA A 77 13.20 15.58 -26.00
N GLN A 78 14.46 15.19 -25.80
CA GLN A 78 15.57 15.40 -26.73
C GLN A 78 15.70 14.30 -27.80
N ALA A 79 14.98 13.18 -27.65
CA ALA A 79 14.96 12.07 -28.59
C ALA A 79 13.75 12.16 -29.52
N ASP A 80 13.83 11.45 -30.64
CA ASP A 80 12.73 11.33 -31.60
C ASP A 80 11.50 10.73 -30.93
N GLN A 81 10.34 11.35 -31.18
CA GLN A 81 9.07 10.96 -30.57
C GLN A 81 8.22 10.16 -31.57
N PRO A 82 7.54 9.09 -31.13
CA PRO A 82 6.57 8.40 -31.95
C PRO A 82 5.36 9.30 -32.24
N THR A 83 4.76 9.11 -33.41
CA THR A 83 3.43 9.67 -33.70
C THR A 83 2.37 9.02 -32.80
N LEU A 84 1.20 9.66 -32.65
CA LEU A 84 0.10 9.09 -31.86
C LEU A 84 -0.30 7.68 -32.33
N SER A 85 -0.32 7.45 -33.66
CA SER A 85 -0.65 6.13 -34.21
C SER A 85 0.40 5.07 -33.89
N GLU A 86 1.69 5.42 -33.97
CA GLU A 86 2.79 4.52 -33.60
C GLU A 86 2.76 4.24 -32.09
N GLN A 87 2.49 5.27 -31.27
CA GLN A 87 2.38 5.13 -29.82
C GLN A 87 1.24 4.17 -29.44
N THR A 88 0.05 4.34 -30.01
CA THR A 88 -1.08 3.43 -29.77
C THR A 88 -0.75 2.00 -30.18
N MET A 89 -0.17 1.81 -31.36
CA MET A 89 0.20 0.48 -31.84
C MET A 89 1.25 -0.20 -30.96
N LEU A 90 2.24 0.55 -30.47
CA LEU A 90 3.25 0.05 -29.54
C LEU A 90 2.62 -0.33 -28.20
N LEU A 91 1.72 0.49 -27.66
CA LEU A 91 1.02 0.20 -26.40
C LEU A 91 0.15 -1.06 -26.52
N ASP A 92 -0.61 -1.21 -27.60
CA ASP A 92 -1.43 -2.40 -27.85
C ASP A 92 -0.56 -3.67 -27.94
N TRP A 93 0.57 -3.59 -28.63
CA TRP A 93 1.52 -4.69 -28.74
C TRP A 93 2.18 -5.03 -27.39
N LEU A 94 2.59 -4.03 -26.61
CA LEU A 94 3.15 -4.24 -25.26
C LEU A 94 2.11 -4.89 -24.34
N ALA A 95 0.85 -4.45 -24.40
CA ALA A 95 -0.23 -5.04 -23.61
C ALA A 95 -0.48 -6.51 -23.98
N ALA A 96 -0.41 -6.85 -25.28
CA ALA A 96 -0.60 -8.22 -25.77
C ALA A 96 0.57 -9.17 -25.42
N ASN A 97 1.81 -8.65 -25.35
CA ASN A 97 3.02 -9.45 -25.12
C ASN A 97 3.52 -9.42 -23.66
N SER A 98 2.92 -8.59 -22.80
CA SER A 98 3.30 -8.52 -21.39
C SER A 98 2.98 -9.83 -20.69
N VAL A 99 3.95 -10.37 -19.96
CA VAL A 99 3.67 -11.41 -18.97
C VAL A 99 2.72 -10.81 -17.93
N SER A 100 1.63 -11.50 -17.60
CA SER A 100 0.80 -11.09 -16.47
C SER A 100 1.69 -10.99 -15.24
N PRO A 101 1.66 -9.87 -14.48
CA PRO A 101 2.51 -9.70 -13.32
C PRO A 101 2.36 -10.92 -12.40
N LYS A 102 3.49 -11.49 -12.00
CA LYS A 102 3.50 -12.68 -11.16
C LYS A 102 2.74 -12.34 -9.88
N ILE A 103 1.58 -12.98 -9.69
CA ILE A 103 0.77 -12.73 -8.50
C ILE A 103 1.59 -13.19 -7.30
N ASN A 104 1.89 -12.26 -6.41
CA ASN A 104 2.63 -12.56 -5.20
C ASN A 104 1.84 -13.55 -4.33
N SER A 105 2.56 -14.42 -3.61
CA SER A 105 1.96 -15.33 -2.62
C SER A 105 1.38 -14.57 -1.43
N TYR A 106 1.82 -13.33 -1.22
CA TYR A 106 1.38 -12.41 -0.20
C TYR A 106 0.50 -11.31 -0.77
N ARG A 107 -0.30 -10.69 0.10
CA ARG A 107 -1.05 -9.45 -0.17
C ARG A 107 -0.65 -8.40 0.85
N ARG A 108 -0.84 -7.12 0.49
CA ARG A 108 -0.88 -6.05 1.49
C ARG A 108 -2.17 -6.14 2.32
N VAL A 109 -2.19 -5.41 3.42
CA VAL A 109 -3.38 -5.14 4.22
C VAL A 109 -4.21 -4.07 3.49
N SER A 110 -5.53 -4.26 3.39
CA SER A 110 -6.41 -3.28 2.76
C SER A 110 -6.56 -2.02 3.62
N ARG A 111 -7.09 -0.93 3.06
CA ARG A 111 -7.27 0.32 3.82
C ARG A 111 -8.21 0.14 5.01
N HIS A 112 -9.29 -0.62 4.84
CA HIS A 112 -10.25 -0.91 5.90
C HIS A 112 -9.62 -1.84 6.92
N GLU A 113 -8.98 -2.93 6.49
CA GLU A 113 -8.29 -3.85 7.40
C GLU A 113 -7.26 -3.13 8.27
N PHE A 114 -6.51 -2.19 7.69
CA PHE A 114 -5.53 -1.39 8.41
C PHE A 114 -6.17 -0.53 9.50
N VAL A 115 -7.18 0.28 9.13
CA VAL A 115 -7.86 1.19 10.06
C VAL A 115 -8.57 0.40 11.16
N HIS A 116 -9.27 -0.67 10.83
CA HIS A 116 -9.92 -1.52 11.83
C HIS A 116 -8.90 -2.18 12.76
N SER A 117 -7.79 -2.71 12.22
CA SER A 117 -6.74 -3.33 13.05
C SER A 117 -6.08 -2.33 14.00
N LEU A 118 -5.80 -1.11 13.54
CA LEU A 118 -5.23 -0.06 14.41
C LEU A 118 -6.25 0.44 15.43
N SER A 119 -7.52 0.61 15.04
CA SER A 119 -8.60 1.01 15.93
C SER A 119 -8.75 0.00 17.07
N ASP A 120 -8.74 -1.30 16.75
CA ASP A 120 -8.82 -2.37 17.73
C ASP A 120 -7.57 -2.42 18.62
N LEU A 121 -6.38 -2.23 18.04
CA LEU A 121 -5.11 -2.24 18.78
C LEU A 121 -5.01 -1.06 19.76
N LEU A 122 -5.42 0.13 19.33
CA LEU A 122 -5.30 1.38 20.09
C LEU A 122 -6.51 1.63 21.00
N GLY A 123 -7.62 0.92 20.78
CA GLY A 123 -8.87 1.11 21.50
C GLY A 123 -9.58 2.43 21.19
N VAL A 124 -9.30 3.03 20.03
CA VAL A 124 -9.94 4.28 19.57
C VAL A 124 -10.73 4.05 18.29
N PRO A 125 -12.06 4.28 18.28
CA PRO A 125 -12.90 4.03 17.12
C PRO A 125 -12.80 5.18 16.11
N VAL A 126 -11.63 5.32 15.47
CA VAL A 126 -11.37 6.32 14.43
C VAL A 126 -11.45 5.64 13.07
N ASP A 127 -12.31 6.15 12.19
CA ASP A 127 -12.39 5.71 10.79
C ASP A 127 -11.68 6.71 9.87
N LEU A 128 -10.46 6.38 9.47
CA LEU A 128 -9.65 7.13 8.50
C LEU A 128 -9.53 6.40 7.16
N ALA A 129 -10.39 5.42 6.86
CA ALA A 129 -10.24 4.62 5.64
C ALA A 129 -10.36 5.48 4.38
N ASN A 130 -11.12 6.57 4.43
CA ASN A 130 -11.29 7.51 3.32
C ASN A 130 -10.09 8.45 3.11
N GLU A 131 -9.20 8.60 4.10
CA GLU A 131 -7.95 9.36 3.97
C GLU A 131 -6.86 8.57 3.23
N ILE A 132 -7.06 7.25 3.10
CA ILE A 132 -6.20 6.36 2.33
C ILE A 132 -6.81 6.18 0.94
N PRO A 133 -6.05 6.47 -0.15
CA PRO A 133 -6.53 6.33 -1.52
C PRO A 133 -7.12 4.95 -1.77
N GLU A 134 -8.27 4.93 -2.45
CA GLU A 134 -8.91 3.68 -2.83
C GLU A 134 -8.03 2.87 -3.79
N ASP A 135 -8.14 1.56 -3.65
CA ASP A 135 -7.43 0.62 -4.48
C ASP A 135 -8.05 0.58 -5.88
N ARG A 136 -7.25 0.96 -6.88
CA ARG A 136 -7.69 0.98 -8.28
C ARG A 136 -7.73 -0.44 -8.85
N GLY A 137 -8.76 -0.73 -9.65
CA GLY A 137 -8.88 -1.98 -10.39
C GLY A 137 -9.61 -3.10 -9.66
N THR A 138 -10.10 -2.85 -8.44
CA THR A 138 -10.96 -3.79 -7.71
C THR A 138 -12.41 -3.40 -7.82
N TYR A 139 -13.14 -4.04 -8.75
CA TYR A 139 -14.56 -3.76 -8.95
C TYR A 139 -15.47 -4.28 -7.82
N SER A 140 -14.92 -4.94 -6.78
CA SER A 140 -15.74 -5.50 -5.68
C SER A 140 -15.04 -5.66 -4.33
N PHE A 141 -13.72 -5.90 -4.27
CA PHE A 141 -13.01 -6.17 -3.02
C PHE A 141 -11.61 -5.55 -2.99
N ASP A 142 -11.26 -4.87 -1.91
CA ASP A 142 -9.97 -4.20 -1.70
C ASP A 142 -8.82 -5.14 -1.28
N SER A 143 -9.07 -6.46 -1.20
CA SER A 143 -8.12 -7.49 -0.75
C SER A 143 -7.41 -8.24 -1.90
N ASP A 144 -7.33 -7.65 -3.09
CA ASP A 144 -6.69 -8.27 -4.26
C ASP A 144 -5.15 -8.30 -4.14
N ARG A 145 -4.56 -9.49 -4.36
CA ARG A 145 -3.11 -9.75 -4.37
C ARG A 145 -2.37 -9.08 -5.51
N ARG A 146 -3.08 -8.66 -6.56
CA ARG A 146 -2.50 -7.99 -7.73
C ARG A 146 -2.16 -6.53 -7.45
N ILE A 147 -2.77 -5.93 -6.44
CA ILE A 147 -2.55 -4.53 -6.09
C ILE A 147 -1.29 -4.41 -5.24
N MET A 148 -0.30 -3.71 -5.79
CA MET A 148 0.92 -3.36 -5.06
C MET A 148 0.78 -2.00 -4.37
N LEU A 149 1.57 -1.77 -3.33
CA LEU A 149 1.64 -0.48 -2.66
C LEU A 149 2.37 0.53 -3.56
N SER A 150 1.67 1.59 -3.94
CA SER A 150 2.31 2.78 -4.50
C SER A 150 2.98 3.61 -3.41
N GLY A 151 3.97 4.43 -3.77
CA GLY A 151 4.60 5.35 -2.83
C GLY A 151 3.62 6.35 -2.21
N GLU A 152 2.54 6.72 -2.92
CA GLU A 152 1.51 7.60 -2.39
C GLU A 152 0.61 6.89 -1.38
N GLN A 153 0.22 5.64 -1.66
CA GLN A 153 -0.52 4.83 -0.68
C GLN A 153 0.30 4.67 0.60
N LEU A 154 1.58 4.31 0.50
CA LEU A 154 2.44 4.15 1.68
C LEU A 154 2.50 5.42 2.54
N ARG A 155 2.60 6.61 1.91
CA ARG A 155 2.53 7.88 2.63
C ARG A 155 1.18 8.10 3.32
N ALA A 156 0.07 7.76 2.66
CA ALA A 156 -1.25 7.88 3.26
C ALA A 156 -1.42 6.95 4.48
N TYR A 157 -0.94 5.70 4.40
CA TYR A 157 -0.93 4.77 5.54
C TYR A 157 -0.14 5.33 6.73
N PHE A 158 1.04 5.92 6.49
CA PHE A 158 1.82 6.53 7.58
C PHE A 158 1.10 7.73 8.20
N ARG A 159 0.53 8.63 7.39
CA ARG A 159 -0.27 9.75 7.91
C ARG A 159 -1.46 9.27 8.74
N GLY A 160 -2.19 8.27 8.25
CA GLY A 160 -3.29 7.67 9.00
C GLY A 160 -2.83 7.04 10.31
N ALA A 161 -1.68 6.37 10.33
CA ALA A 161 -1.09 5.85 11.56
C ALA A 161 -0.78 6.96 12.57
N ASP A 162 -0.15 8.05 12.12
CA ASP A 162 0.18 9.20 12.96
C ASP A 162 -1.09 9.83 13.56
N GLU A 163 -2.14 10.03 12.76
CA GLU A 163 -3.41 10.58 13.24
C GLU A 163 -4.11 9.67 14.25
N MET A 164 -4.08 8.35 14.04
CA MET A 164 -4.64 7.39 15.00
C MET A 164 -3.84 7.34 16.30
N LEU A 165 -2.51 7.46 16.22
CA LEU A 165 -1.65 7.55 17.40
C LEU A 165 -1.91 8.84 18.18
N GLU A 166 -2.03 9.98 17.52
CA GLU A 166 -2.38 11.26 18.16
C GLU A 166 -3.76 11.21 18.82
N ALA A 167 -4.71 10.47 18.24
CA ALA A 167 -6.02 10.24 18.86
C ALA A 167 -5.95 9.32 20.08
N ALA A 168 -5.07 8.31 20.07
CA ALA A 168 -4.93 7.32 21.13
C ALA A 168 -4.05 7.78 22.30
N LEU A 169 -3.00 8.55 22.01
CA LEU A 169 -2.00 8.94 23.00
C LEU A 169 -2.42 10.21 23.76
N PRO A 170 -2.11 10.30 25.06
CA PRO A 170 -2.40 11.48 25.85
C PRO A 170 -1.56 12.68 25.37
N LYS A 171 -2.21 13.82 25.09
CA LYS A 171 -1.57 15.07 24.62
C LYS A 171 -0.42 15.57 25.50
N ASN A 172 -0.49 15.29 26.80
CA ASN A 172 0.52 15.71 27.78
C ASN A 172 1.60 14.64 28.03
N GLY A 173 1.65 13.61 27.18
CA GLY A 173 2.52 12.46 27.35
C GLY A 173 2.04 11.50 28.45
N PHE A 174 2.81 10.44 28.64
CA PHE A 174 2.57 9.51 29.73
C PHE A 174 3.14 10.06 31.05
N PRO A 175 2.48 9.84 32.19
CA PRO A 175 3.06 10.17 33.48
C PRO A 175 4.37 9.41 33.67
N GLN A 176 5.35 10.06 34.30
CA GLN A 176 6.64 9.45 34.61
C GLN A 176 6.41 8.21 35.48
N GLN A 177 7.00 7.07 35.09
CA GLN A 177 6.96 5.87 35.91
C GLN A 177 7.88 6.04 37.11
N PHE A 178 7.34 5.90 38.31
CA PHE A 178 8.11 5.87 39.55
C PHE A 178 8.21 4.43 40.06
N ARG A 179 9.42 4.05 40.50
CA ARG A 179 9.66 2.77 41.19
C ARG A 179 10.14 3.08 42.60
N TRP A 180 9.31 2.73 43.59
CA TRP A 180 9.67 2.80 44.99
C TRP A 180 10.23 1.45 45.44
N THR A 181 11.33 1.45 46.19
CA THR A 181 11.96 0.23 46.73
C THR A 181 12.09 0.39 48.24
N THR A 182 11.32 -0.39 49.02
CA THR A 182 11.39 -0.41 50.49
C THR A 182 12.20 -1.62 50.98
N ARG A 183 12.89 -1.48 52.13
CA ARG A 183 13.67 -2.55 52.77
C ARG A 183 13.03 -3.11 54.05
N SER A 184 11.98 -2.48 54.60
CA SER A 184 11.33 -2.99 55.82
C SER A 184 9.86 -2.66 55.90
N ILE A 185 9.15 -3.58 56.54
CA ILE A 185 7.73 -3.80 56.38
C ILE A 185 7.07 -3.93 57.79
N LYS A 186 7.74 -4.49 58.80
CA LYS A 186 7.17 -4.74 60.15
C LYS A 186 7.58 -3.74 61.24
N ASP A 187 6.63 -3.37 62.09
CA ASP A 187 6.85 -2.66 63.36
C ASP A 187 7.36 -3.64 64.45
N SER A 188 8.12 -3.17 65.43
CA SER A 188 8.82 -4.06 66.39
C SER A 188 7.96 -4.60 67.54
N HIS A 189 6.70 -4.15 67.72
CA HIS A 189 5.85 -4.51 68.86
C HIS A 189 4.63 -5.37 68.47
N GLU A 190 4.49 -6.54 69.09
CA GLU A 190 3.60 -7.62 68.62
C GLU A 190 2.11 -7.28 68.58
N THR A 191 1.63 -6.43 69.49
CA THR A 191 0.21 -6.07 69.63
C THR A 191 -0.38 -5.38 68.40
N TYR A 192 0.45 -4.74 67.57
CA TYR A 192 0.00 -4.01 66.38
C TYR A 192 0.03 -4.84 65.10
N ASN A 193 0.57 -6.07 65.15
CA ASN A 193 0.63 -6.99 64.01
C ASN A 193 -0.75 -7.47 63.53
N ILE A 194 -1.83 -7.26 64.30
CA ILE A 194 -3.20 -7.64 63.90
C ILE A 194 -3.77 -6.77 62.77
N TYR A 195 -3.22 -5.57 62.61
CA TYR A 195 -3.62 -4.54 61.64
C TYR A 195 -2.78 -4.58 60.36
N VAL A 196 -1.62 -5.21 60.46
CA VAL A 196 -0.74 -5.53 59.35
C VAL A 196 -1.21 -6.87 58.80
N ARG A 197 -1.64 -6.90 57.54
CA ARG A 197 -1.79 -8.16 56.84
C ARG A 197 -0.86 -8.18 55.65
N ASP A 198 -0.21 -9.31 55.51
CA ASP A 198 0.45 -9.66 54.27
C ASP A 198 -0.64 -9.62 53.20
N PHE A 199 -0.49 -8.76 52.20
CA PHE A 199 -1.48 -8.63 51.14
C PHE A 199 -0.82 -8.44 49.81
N GLU A 200 -0.94 -9.50 49.05
CA GLU A 200 -0.35 -9.77 47.75
C GLU A 200 1.18 -9.70 47.78
N ASN A 201 1.78 -8.67 48.39
CA ASN A 201 2.89 -7.99 47.76
C ASN A 201 3.41 -6.88 48.72
N GLY A 202 2.60 -5.89 49.10
CA GLY A 202 2.96 -4.96 50.17
C GLY A 202 2.46 -5.43 51.54
N ILE A 203 2.70 -4.66 52.60
CA ILE A 203 1.79 -4.68 53.72
C ILE A 203 0.59 -3.85 53.33
N LEU A 204 -0.54 -4.53 53.33
CA LEU A 204 -1.80 -3.88 53.56
C LEU A 204 -1.84 -3.55 55.04
N PHE A 205 -1.62 -2.27 55.33
CA PHE A 205 -1.76 -1.77 56.67
C PHE A 205 -3.19 -1.26 56.82
N SER A 206 -4.00 -1.98 57.57
CA SER A 206 -5.36 -1.58 57.90
C SER A 206 -5.36 -0.99 59.30
N TRP A 207 -5.28 0.33 59.39
CA TRP A 207 -5.30 1.00 60.69
C TRP A 207 -6.73 1.28 61.13
N THR A 208 -7.06 0.97 62.39
CA THR A 208 -8.29 1.46 63.02
C THR A 208 -7.99 2.74 63.80
N ARG A 209 -8.59 3.85 63.37
CA ARG A 209 -8.65 5.06 64.21
C ARG A 209 -9.85 4.90 65.17
N ALA A 210 -9.58 4.64 66.45
CA ALA A 210 -10.60 4.75 67.49
C ALA A 210 -11.12 6.20 67.49
N ASN A 211 -12.35 6.47 67.03
CA ASN A 211 -13.56 6.32 67.83
C ASN A 211 -14.82 5.89 67.04
N ASN A 212 -14.72 5.54 65.74
CA ASN A 212 -15.91 5.46 64.88
C ASN A 212 -16.01 4.17 64.03
N GLY A 213 -15.12 3.18 64.22
CA GLY A 213 -15.29 1.84 63.64
C GLY A 213 -15.02 1.69 62.13
N ASN A 214 -14.53 2.73 61.45
CA ASN A 214 -14.16 2.63 60.04
C ASN A 214 -12.71 2.15 59.88
N SER A 215 -12.52 1.14 59.02
CA SER A 215 -11.21 0.63 58.59
C SER A 215 -10.72 1.38 57.35
N TYR A 216 -9.48 1.85 57.36
CA TYR A 216 -8.85 2.46 56.19
C TYR A 216 -7.59 1.67 55.84
N SER A 217 -7.58 1.12 54.63
CA SER A 217 -6.45 0.40 54.04
C SER A 217 -5.47 1.40 53.45
N TYR A 218 -4.23 1.39 53.92
CA TYR A 218 -3.14 2.15 53.33
C TYR A 218 -2.10 1.22 52.73
N PHE A 219 -1.51 1.67 51.63
CA PHE A 219 -0.32 1.09 51.01
C PHE A 219 0.89 1.95 51.38
N TYR A 220 2.10 1.39 51.27
CA TYR A 220 3.34 1.93 51.85
C TYR A 220 3.65 3.42 51.70
N ASP A 221 4.47 3.87 52.64
CA ASP A 221 4.99 5.22 52.84
C ASP A 221 5.47 5.88 51.54
N HIS A 222 4.97 7.10 51.30
CA HIS A 222 5.24 7.97 50.15
C HIS A 222 4.79 7.48 48.75
N PHE A 223 3.85 6.53 48.65
CA PHE A 223 3.21 6.22 47.37
C PHE A 223 1.98 7.11 47.12
N GLU A 224 2.20 8.29 46.53
CA GLU A 224 1.11 9.04 45.90
C GLU A 224 0.94 8.57 44.45
N PRO A 225 -0.20 7.96 44.07
CA PRO A 225 -0.43 7.57 42.69
C PRO A 225 -0.51 8.84 41.82
N PRO A 226 0.44 9.07 40.89
CA PRO A 226 0.51 10.31 40.10
C PRO A 226 -0.67 10.49 39.14
N SER A 227 -1.42 9.42 38.84
CA SER A 227 -2.60 9.45 37.98
C SER A 227 -3.63 8.39 38.35
N ARG A 228 -4.89 8.56 37.94
CA ARG A 228 -5.87 7.47 38.03
C ARG A 228 -5.51 6.39 37.00
N GLY A 229 -5.31 5.14 37.43
CA GLY A 229 -4.91 4.05 36.54
C GLY A 229 -4.68 2.72 37.25
N LEU A 230 -4.35 1.69 36.47
CA LEU A 230 -3.90 0.39 36.96
C LEU A 230 -2.42 0.48 37.35
N TYR A 231 -2.10 0.10 38.58
CA TYR A 231 -0.74 0.08 39.10
C TYR A 231 -0.27 -1.37 39.25
N GLN A 232 0.89 -1.70 38.68
CA GLN A 232 1.54 -2.97 38.90
C GLN A 232 2.54 -2.82 40.05
N LEU A 233 2.26 -3.48 41.17
CA LEU A 233 3.18 -3.58 42.29
C LEU A 233 4.06 -4.83 42.09
N SER A 234 5.37 -4.74 42.34
CA SER A 234 6.33 -5.86 42.22
C SER A 234 7.32 -5.88 43.38
N PHE A 235 7.70 -7.07 43.86
CA PHE A 235 8.31 -7.33 45.18
C PHE A 235 9.62 -8.06 45.07
#